data_AF-A0A379I7Q5-F1
#
_entry.id   AF-A0A379I7Q5-F1
#
_cell.length_a   1.000
_cell.length_b   1.000
_cell.length_c   1.000
_cell.angle_alpha   90.00
_cell.angle_beta   90.00
_cell.angle_gamma   90.00
#
_symmetry.space_group_name_H-M   'P 1'
#
loop_
_entity.id
_entity.type
_entity.pdbx_description
1 polymer ?
#
loop_
_entity_poly.entity_id
_entity_poly.type
_entity_poly.pdbx_seq_one_letter_code
_entity_poly.pdbx_strand_id
1 'polypeptide(L)'
;MVKYLKENFFVRYRRFDSFAQVNQLLEQWMADVADRRELRQFRQTPEQRFTQEQEHLQPLPDTDFDTSYFDIRHVSWDGYIEVGGNRYSVPESLCGQPVSIRISLDDELRIYSNEQQMASHRLCSAASGWQTVPEHHAPLWQQVSQVEPEI
;
A
#
# COMPACT_ATOMS: atom_id res chain seq x y z
N MET A 1 4.31 16.94 5.76
CA MET A 1 4.28 17.87 4.61
C MET A 1 5.61 18.61 4.52
N VAL A 2 6.20 18.70 3.32
CA VAL A 2 7.51 19.32 3.10
C VAL A 2 7.47 20.83 3.40
N LYS A 3 8.42 21.33 4.19
CA LYS A 3 8.47 22.74 4.66
C LYS A 3 8.43 23.75 3.51
N TYR A 4 9.22 23.53 2.46
CA TYR A 4 9.32 24.45 1.32
C TYR A 4 7.98 24.67 0.64
N LEU A 5 7.21 23.61 0.42
CA LEU A 5 5.90 23.68 -0.21
C LEU A 5 4.90 24.49 0.64
N LYS A 6 4.89 24.23 1.95
CA LYS A 6 4.03 24.94 2.92
C LYS A 6 4.30 26.44 2.92
N GLU A 7 5.57 26.83 2.97
CA GLU A 7 5.98 28.23 3.16
C GLU A 7 5.96 29.04 1.86
N ASN A 8 5.91 28.40 0.70
CA ASN A 8 5.97 29.08 -0.59
C ASN A 8 4.68 28.90 -1.39
N PHE A 9 4.24 27.67 -1.67
CA PHE A 9 3.07 27.47 -2.51
C PHE A 9 1.77 27.82 -1.76
N PHE A 10 1.52 27.18 -0.63
CA PHE A 10 0.22 27.27 0.06
C PHE A 10 -0.07 28.65 0.66
N VAL A 11 0.95 29.43 1.05
CA VAL A 11 0.74 30.79 1.58
C VAL A 11 0.12 31.76 0.55
N ARG A 12 0.15 31.41 -0.74
CA ARG A 12 -0.41 32.23 -1.83
C ARG A 12 -1.91 32.03 -2.03
N TYR A 13 -2.50 30.98 -1.45
CA TYR A 13 -3.90 30.61 -1.66
C TYR A 13 -4.63 30.46 -0.33
N ARG A 14 -5.83 31.05 -0.21
CA ARG A 14 -6.65 30.94 1.02
C ARG A 14 -7.57 29.73 1.02
N ARG A 15 -7.97 29.26 -0.17
CA ARG A 15 -8.86 28.13 -0.39
C ARG A 15 -8.65 27.60 -1.80
N PHE A 16 -8.99 26.34 -2.00
CA PHE A 16 -9.07 25.68 -3.30
C PHE A 16 -10.48 25.14 -3.51
N ASP A 17 -10.90 25.07 -4.77
CA ASP A 17 -12.22 24.61 -5.19
C ASP A 17 -12.25 23.09 -5.40
N SER A 18 -11.13 22.49 -5.80
CA SER A 18 -10.99 21.04 -5.98
C SER A 18 -9.54 20.57 -5.91
N PHE A 19 -9.33 19.27 -5.72
CA PHE A 19 -8.00 18.66 -5.82
C PHE A 19 -7.37 18.81 -7.21
N ALA A 20 -8.18 18.72 -8.28
CA ALA A 20 -7.70 18.92 -9.65
C ALA A 20 -7.12 20.33 -9.84
N GLN A 21 -7.79 21.35 -9.29
CA GLN A 21 -7.29 22.72 -9.31
C GLN A 21 -5.98 22.87 -8.55
N VAL A 22 -5.84 22.22 -7.38
CA VAL A 22 -4.58 22.23 -6.61
C VAL A 22 -3.43 21.65 -7.44
N ASN A 23 -3.65 20.50 -8.09
CA ASN A 23 -2.64 19.85 -8.91
C ASN A 23 -2.19 20.73 -10.07
N GLN A 24 -3.14 21.34 -10.79
CA GLN A 24 -2.82 22.24 -11.90
C GLN A 24 -2.01 23.47 -11.44
N LEU A 25 -2.39 24.08 -10.31
CA LEU A 25 -1.66 25.22 -9.75
C LEU A 25 -0.26 24.81 -9.26
N LEU A 26 -0.11 23.60 -8.72
CA LEU A 26 1.18 23.06 -8.30
C LEU A 26 2.10 22.84 -9.50
N GLU A 27 1.60 22.21 -10.56
CA GLU A 27 2.36 21.98 -11.81
C GLU A 27 2.87 23.30 -12.39
N GLN A 28 1.99 24.31 -12.48
CA GLN A 28 2.39 25.64 -12.95
C GLN A 28 3.44 26.28 -12.04
N TRP A 29 3.25 26.20 -10.72
CA TRP A 29 4.19 26.78 -9.77
C TRP A 29 5.56 26.07 -9.77
N MET A 30 5.59 24.76 -10.01
CA MET A 30 6.85 24.04 -10.19
C MET A 30 7.61 24.58 -11.40
N ALA A 31 6.95 24.63 -12.56
CA ALA A 31 7.54 25.08 -13.82
C ALA A 31 8.02 26.54 -13.80
N ASP A 32 7.29 27.44 -13.12
CA ASP A 32 7.59 28.87 -13.14
C ASP A 32 8.49 29.32 -11.99
N VAL A 33 8.39 28.67 -10.83
CA VAL A 33 9.02 29.15 -9.59
C VAL A 33 9.96 28.11 -9.01
N ALA A 34 9.50 26.89 -8.74
CA ALA A 34 10.29 25.92 -7.99
C ALA A 34 11.52 25.46 -8.78
N ASP A 35 11.37 25.21 -10.08
CA ASP A 35 12.40 24.66 -10.96
C ASP A 35 13.35 25.73 -11.50
N ARG A 36 12.90 26.99 -11.53
CA ARG A 36 13.67 28.15 -12.01
C ARG A 36 14.40 28.91 -10.90
N ARG A 37 14.14 28.62 -9.63
CA ARG A 37 14.80 29.30 -8.51
C ARG A 37 16.30 28.97 -8.49
N GLU A 38 17.11 29.93 -8.09
CA GLU A 38 18.53 29.66 -7.87
C GLU A 38 18.74 28.93 -6.53
N LEU A 39 19.42 27.77 -6.58
CA LEU A 39 19.91 27.07 -5.39
C LEU A 39 21.20 27.74 -4.93
N ARG A 40 21.14 28.49 -3.82
CA ARG A 40 22.29 29.24 -3.28
C ARG A 40 23.58 28.42 -3.14
N GLN A 41 23.47 27.14 -2.78
CA GLN A 41 24.62 26.24 -2.62
C GLN A 41 25.34 25.95 -3.94
N PHE A 42 24.59 25.90 -5.04
CA PHE A 42 25.10 25.43 -6.34
C PHE A 42 25.20 26.55 -7.38
N ARG A 43 24.60 27.72 -7.12
CA ARG A 43 24.48 28.84 -8.07
C ARG A 43 23.89 28.41 -9.42
N GLN A 44 22.95 27.48 -9.35
CA GLN A 44 22.26 26.85 -10.47
C GLN A 44 20.80 26.65 -10.09
N THR A 45 19.92 26.52 -11.08
CA THR A 45 18.53 26.13 -10.84
C THR A 45 18.39 24.61 -10.70
N PRO A 46 17.33 24.09 -10.03
CA PRO A 46 17.03 22.67 -10.04
C PRO A 46 16.98 22.07 -11.44
N GLU A 47 16.35 22.77 -12.41
CA GLU A 47 16.26 22.35 -13.81
C GLU A 47 17.64 22.19 -14.48
N GLN A 48 18.52 23.18 -14.33
CA GLN A 48 19.88 23.13 -14.87
C GLN A 48 20.68 21.97 -14.29
N ARG A 49 20.52 21.74 -12.99
CA ARG A 49 21.20 20.66 -12.28
C ARG A 49 20.67 19.29 -12.69
N PHE A 50 19.35 19.15 -12.80
CA PHE A 50 18.72 17.91 -13.26
C PHE A 50 19.22 17.52 -14.65
N THR A 51 19.33 18.49 -15.57
CA THR A 51 19.87 18.26 -16.91
C THR A 51 21.31 17.72 -16.89
N GLN A 52 22.16 18.21 -15.97
CA GLN A 52 23.54 17.72 -15.81
C GLN A 52 23.60 16.32 -15.17
N GLU A 53 22.72 16.05 -14.20
CA GLU A 53 22.67 14.76 -13.51
C GLU A 53 22.00 13.68 -14.35
N GLN A 54 21.20 14.03 -15.36
CA GLN A 54 20.42 13.09 -16.19
C GLN A 54 21.28 11.98 -16.82
N GLU A 55 22.48 12.29 -17.30
CA GLU A 55 23.41 11.30 -17.90
C GLU A 55 23.96 10.29 -16.87
N HIS A 56 23.86 10.61 -15.58
CA HIS A 56 24.35 9.80 -14.48
C HIS A 56 23.22 9.04 -13.77
N LEU A 57 21.95 9.27 -14.15
CA LEU A 57 20.80 8.59 -13.56
C LEU A 57 20.69 7.16 -14.10
N GLN A 58 20.23 6.26 -13.24
CA GLN A 58 19.88 4.90 -13.65
C GLN A 58 18.55 4.92 -14.42
N PRO A 59 18.35 3.99 -15.37
CA PRO A 59 17.05 3.84 -16.00
C PRO A 59 15.98 3.51 -14.95
N LEU A 60 14.74 3.89 -15.25
CA LEU A 60 13.60 3.51 -14.41
C LEU A 60 13.51 1.98 -14.37
N PRO A 61 13.41 1.35 -13.18
CA PRO A 61 13.17 -0.09 -13.09
C PRO A 61 11.89 -0.48 -13.83
N ASP A 62 11.88 -1.67 -14.45
CA ASP A 62 10.70 -2.21 -15.14
C ASP A 62 9.55 -2.55 -14.18
N THR A 63 9.85 -2.68 -12.89
CA THR A 63 8.89 -2.98 -11.84
C THR A 63 8.55 -1.73 -11.06
N ASP A 64 7.25 -1.51 -10.86
CA ASP A 64 6.76 -0.45 -9.99
C ASP A 64 7.28 -0.62 -8.56
N PHE A 65 7.51 0.52 -7.89
CA PHE A 65 7.84 0.50 -6.48
C PHE A 65 6.63 0.02 -5.67
N ASP A 66 6.82 -0.99 -4.82
CA ASP A 66 5.76 -1.52 -3.97
C ASP A 66 5.39 -0.48 -2.89
N THR A 67 4.29 0.25 -3.11
CA THR A 67 3.74 1.22 -2.15
C THR A 67 2.75 0.58 -1.17
N SER A 68 2.64 -0.75 -1.16
CA SER A 68 1.68 -1.43 -0.30
C SER A 68 2.00 -1.17 1.17
N TYR A 69 0.96 -0.95 1.97
CA TYR A 69 1.12 -0.91 3.42
C TYR A 69 1.50 -2.30 3.93
N PHE A 70 2.50 -2.36 4.82
CA PHE A 70 3.03 -3.59 5.39
C PHE A 70 2.74 -3.67 6.88
N ASP A 71 2.30 -4.83 7.34
CA ASP A 71 2.05 -5.13 8.76
C ASP A 71 2.21 -6.63 9.04
N ILE A 72 2.32 -7.00 10.32
CA ILE A 72 2.37 -8.41 10.77
C ILE A 72 1.09 -8.71 11.54
N ARG A 73 0.40 -9.78 11.16
CA ARG A 73 -0.81 -10.27 11.84
C ARG A 73 -0.59 -11.66 12.39
N HIS A 74 -1.22 -11.96 13.52
CA HIS A 74 -1.29 -13.33 14.02
C HIS A 74 -2.57 -13.99 13.52
N VAL A 75 -2.41 -15.18 12.96
CA VAL A 75 -3.53 -16.01 12.55
C VAL A 75 -4.15 -16.63 13.79
N SER A 76 -5.45 -16.40 13.95
CA SER A 76 -6.24 -17.01 15.01
C SER A 76 -6.42 -18.51 14.75
N TRP A 77 -6.67 -19.29 15.80
CA TRP A 77 -6.81 -20.75 15.69
C TRP A 77 -8.00 -21.20 14.83
N ASP A 78 -8.95 -20.31 14.58
CA ASP A 78 -10.08 -20.50 13.66
C ASP A 78 -9.70 -20.27 12.18
N GLY A 79 -8.44 -19.95 11.88
CA GLY A 79 -7.95 -19.75 10.51
C GLY A 79 -8.20 -18.35 9.95
N TYR A 80 -8.34 -17.33 10.80
CA TYR A 80 -8.61 -15.96 10.36
C TYR A 80 -7.56 -14.95 10.83
N ILE A 81 -7.41 -13.88 10.05
CA ILE A 81 -6.74 -12.63 10.45
C ILE A 81 -7.73 -11.47 10.44
N GLU A 82 -7.57 -10.54 11.37
CA GLU A 82 -8.34 -9.29 11.40
C GLU A 82 -7.58 -8.18 10.70
N VAL A 83 -8.20 -7.55 9.70
CA VAL A 83 -7.66 -6.40 8.95
C VAL A 83 -8.79 -5.41 8.67
N GLY A 84 -8.61 -4.14 9.05
CA GLY A 84 -9.59 -3.09 8.77
C GLY A 84 -10.99 -3.32 9.38
N GLY A 85 -11.08 -4.09 10.48
CA GLY A 85 -12.35 -4.44 11.12
C GLY A 85 -13.08 -5.64 10.52
N ASN A 86 -12.51 -6.30 9.50
CA ASN A 86 -13.03 -7.53 8.91
C ASN A 86 -12.10 -8.72 9.21
N ARG A 87 -12.66 -9.93 9.16
CA ARG A 87 -11.95 -11.20 9.28
C ARG A 87 -11.76 -11.85 7.91
N TYR A 88 -10.53 -12.17 7.56
CA TYR A 88 -10.17 -12.84 6.32
C TYR A 88 -9.59 -14.21 6.61
N SER A 89 -10.16 -15.23 5.97
CA SER A 89 -9.67 -16.61 6.10
C SER A 89 -8.27 -16.76 5.52
N VAL A 90 -7.48 -17.65 6.08
CA VAL A 90 -6.17 -18.07 5.59
C VAL A 90 -6.06 -19.59 5.65
N PRO A 91 -5.14 -20.21 4.90
CA PRO A 91 -4.90 -21.64 4.99
C PRO A 91 -4.65 -22.11 6.43
N GLU A 92 -5.25 -23.24 6.81
CA GLU A 92 -5.15 -23.83 8.14
C GLU A 92 -3.71 -24.05 8.63
N SER A 93 -2.77 -24.26 7.69
CA SER A 93 -1.35 -24.49 7.98
C SER A 93 -0.68 -23.31 8.69
N LEU A 94 -1.32 -22.13 8.66
CA LEU A 94 -0.83 -20.90 9.28
C LEU A 94 -1.48 -20.62 10.64
N CYS A 95 -2.43 -21.44 11.11
CA CYS A 95 -3.10 -21.24 12.39
C CYS A 95 -2.10 -21.08 13.55
N GLY A 96 -2.26 -20.01 14.34
CA GLY A 96 -1.38 -19.69 15.46
C GLY A 96 -0.04 -19.07 15.08
N GLN A 97 0.24 -18.85 13.79
CA GLN A 97 1.51 -18.30 13.31
C GLN A 97 1.41 -16.80 12.98
N PRO A 98 2.52 -16.03 13.09
CA PRO A 98 2.61 -14.71 12.48
C PRO A 98 2.67 -14.83 10.95
N VAL A 99 1.94 -13.96 10.27
CA VAL A 99 1.99 -13.76 8.81
C VAL A 99 2.23 -12.30 8.51
N SER A 100 2.94 -12.02 7.41
CA SER A 100 3.07 -10.66 6.91
C SER A 100 1.94 -10.36 5.93
N ILE A 101 1.40 -9.15 6.01
CA ILE A 101 0.36 -8.68 5.11
C ILE A 101 0.86 -7.51 4.28
N ARG A 102 0.38 -7.43 3.05
CA ARG A 102 0.55 -6.27 2.17
C ARG A 102 -0.82 -5.79 1.71
N ILE A 103 -1.08 -4.50 1.86
CA ILE A 103 -2.32 -3.87 1.41
C ILE A 103 -1.98 -2.87 0.31
N SER A 104 -2.42 -3.16 -0.92
CA SER A 104 -2.22 -2.25 -2.05
C SER A 104 -3.17 -1.05 -1.99
N LEU A 105 -2.88 -0.02 -2.78
CA LEU A 105 -3.77 1.15 -2.93
C LEU A 105 -5.11 0.80 -3.62
N ASP A 106 -5.18 -0.35 -4.30
CA ASP A 106 -6.38 -0.85 -4.97
C ASP A 106 -7.21 -1.79 -4.08
N ASP A 107 -7.04 -1.68 -2.76
CA ASP A 107 -7.74 -2.48 -1.75
C ASP A 107 -7.47 -4.00 -1.88
N GLU A 108 -6.30 -4.40 -2.37
CA GLU A 108 -5.89 -5.81 -2.38
C GLU A 108 -5.08 -6.16 -1.14
N LEU A 109 -5.55 -7.15 -0.37
CA LEU A 109 -4.86 -7.73 0.77
C LEU A 109 -4.15 -9.00 0.34
N ARG A 110 -2.81 -9.03 0.41
CA ARG A 110 -2.00 -10.23 0.18
C ARG A 110 -1.36 -10.67 1.48
N ILE A 111 -1.35 -11.97 1.72
CA ILE A 111 -0.91 -12.59 2.98
C ILE A 111 0.25 -13.54 2.66
N TYR A 112 1.35 -13.37 3.37
CA TYR A 112 2.60 -14.07 3.13
C TYR A 112 3.06 -14.84 4.38
N SER A 113 3.66 -16.00 4.13
CA SER A 113 4.46 -16.76 5.11
C SER A 113 5.81 -17.07 4.48
N ASN A 114 6.91 -16.72 5.16
CA ASN A 114 8.29 -16.90 4.66
C ASN A 114 8.48 -16.46 3.20
N GLU A 115 8.00 -15.26 2.85
CA GLU A 115 8.05 -14.66 1.49
C GLU A 115 7.18 -15.32 0.43
N GLN A 116 6.51 -16.44 0.73
CA GLN A 116 5.53 -17.07 -0.15
C GLN A 116 4.14 -16.49 0.07
N GLN A 117 3.45 -16.08 -1.00
CA GLN A 117 2.06 -15.67 -0.92
C GLN A 117 1.17 -16.88 -0.66
N MET A 118 0.42 -16.84 0.44
CA MET A 118 -0.43 -17.92 0.90
C MET A 118 -1.91 -17.67 0.61
N ALA A 119 -2.34 -16.41 0.64
CA ALA A 119 -3.71 -16.00 0.36
C ALA A 119 -3.77 -14.57 -0.16
N SER A 120 -4.86 -14.26 -0.87
CA SER A 120 -5.18 -12.91 -1.34
C SER A 120 -6.67 -12.65 -1.22
N HIS A 121 -7.04 -11.44 -0.83
CA HIS A 121 -8.40 -10.97 -0.64
C HIS A 121 -8.58 -9.56 -1.19
N ARG A 122 -9.82 -9.20 -1.51
CA ARG A 122 -10.19 -7.79 -1.67
C ARG A 122 -10.62 -7.24 -0.31
N LEU A 123 -10.09 -6.10 0.11
CA LEU A 123 -10.57 -5.43 1.31
C LEU A 123 -12.02 -4.99 1.10
N CYS A 124 -12.84 -5.24 2.12
CA CYS A 124 -14.23 -4.82 2.16
C CYS A 124 -14.44 -3.75 3.23
N SER A 125 -15.60 -3.08 3.18
CA SER A 125 -16.00 -2.17 4.26
C SER A 125 -16.13 -2.93 5.59
N ALA A 126 -15.87 -2.27 6.73
CA ALA A 126 -15.90 -2.89 8.05
C ALA A 126 -17.26 -3.52 8.44
N ALA A 127 -18.33 -3.22 7.71
CA ALA A 127 -19.66 -3.82 7.90
C ALA A 127 -19.80 -5.22 7.28
N SER A 128 -18.80 -5.66 6.50
CA SER A 128 -18.87 -6.93 5.76
C SER A 128 -18.58 -8.14 6.64
N GLY A 129 -17.89 -7.93 7.78
CA GLY A 129 -17.65 -8.95 8.80
C GLY A 129 -16.62 -9.99 8.35
N TRP A 130 -17.07 -11.06 7.70
CA TRP A 130 -16.27 -12.25 7.42
C TRP A 130 -16.10 -12.48 5.92
N GLN A 131 -14.87 -12.73 5.49
CA GLN A 131 -14.50 -13.07 4.12
C GLN A 131 -13.79 -14.43 4.12
N THR A 132 -14.55 -15.45 3.76
CA THR A 132 -14.12 -16.85 3.80
C THR A 132 -13.96 -17.38 2.39
N VAL A 133 -12.75 -17.87 2.08
CA VAL A 133 -12.45 -18.63 0.86
C VAL A 133 -12.57 -20.11 1.25
N PRO A 134 -13.56 -20.85 0.72
CA PRO A 134 -13.85 -22.22 1.15
C PRO A 134 -12.63 -23.16 1.10
N GLU A 135 -11.77 -22.97 0.11
CA GLU A 135 -10.56 -23.77 -0.14
C GLU A 135 -9.57 -23.71 1.03
N HIS A 136 -9.55 -22.61 1.79
CA HIS A 136 -8.65 -22.47 2.93
C HIS A 136 -8.93 -23.47 4.05
N HIS A 137 -10.20 -23.88 4.20
CA HIS A 137 -10.65 -24.77 5.28
C HIS A 137 -11.13 -26.13 4.76
N ALA A 138 -11.05 -26.38 3.45
CA ALA A 138 -11.42 -27.67 2.86
C ALA A 138 -10.76 -28.88 3.55
N PRO A 139 -9.48 -28.84 3.97
CA PRO A 139 -8.87 -29.97 4.67
C PRO A 139 -9.43 -30.17 6.08
N LEU A 140 -9.73 -29.10 6.84
CA LEU A 140 -10.47 -29.18 8.11
C LEU A 140 -11.80 -29.94 7.96
N TRP A 141 -12.60 -29.58 6.94
CA TRP A 141 -13.89 -30.23 6.71
C TRP A 141 -13.76 -31.71 6.32
N GLN A 142 -12.73 -32.06 5.55
CA GLN A 142 -12.45 -33.45 5.20
C GLN A 142 -12.04 -34.29 6.43
N GLN A 143 -11.25 -33.72 7.35
CA GLN A 143 -10.86 -34.39 8.59
C GLN A 143 -12.06 -34.56 9.54
N VAL A 144 -12.88 -33.53 9.72
CA VAL A 144 -14.09 -33.60 10.58
C VAL A 144 -15.09 -34.62 10.03
N SER A 145 -15.28 -34.68 8.71
CA SER A 145 -16.18 -35.65 8.07
C SER A 145 -15.72 -37.10 8.19
N GLN A 146 -14.44 -37.37 8.50
CA GLN A 146 -13.93 -38.72 8.71
C GLN A 146 -14.11 -39.22 10.16
N VAL A 147 -14.51 -38.35 11.09
CA VAL A 147 -14.61 -38.67 12.53
C VAL A 147 -16.01 -39.16 12.95
N GLU A 148 -17.01 -39.12 12.07
CA GLU A 148 -18.28 -39.84 12.25
C GLU A 148 -18.43 -40.87 11.12
N PRO A 149 -18.60 -42.18 11.41
CA PRO A 149 -19.67 -42.68 12.29
C PRO A 149 -19.30 -43.90 13.18
N GLU A 150 -19.55 -43.85 14.48
CA GLU A 150 -19.94 -45.05 15.25
C GLU A 150 -20.93 -44.64 16.37
N ILE A 151 -22.23 -44.82 16.11
CA ILE A 151 -23.27 -45.06 17.11
C ILE A 151 -23.86 -46.43 16.80
#